data_AF-A3ZTQ3-F1
#
_entry.id   AF-A3ZTQ3-F1
#
_cell.length_a   1.000
_cell.length_b   1.000
_cell.length_c   1.000
_cell.angle_alpha   90.00
_cell.angle_beta   90.00
_cell.angle_gamma   90.00
#
_symmetry.space_group_name_H-M   'P 1'
#
loop_
_entity.id
_entity.type
_entity.pdbx_description
1 polymer ?
#
loop_
_entity_poly.entity_id
_entity_poly.type
_entity_poly.pdbx_seq_one_letter_code
_entity_poly.pdbx_strand_id
1 'polypeptide(L)'
;MLAIIMMFVLGVCGIISIGCFIMVIIKMFQNDEATLGIICLVTIFCAIGGLITFVMGWVKADKLQARQIMGIWTGAIVVGMIASFLAQ
;
A
#
# COMPACT_ATOMS: atom_id res chain seq x y z
N MET A 1 -21.22 11.02 16.22
CA MET A 1 -21.57 10.29 14.99
C MET A 1 -20.53 10.48 13.88
N LEU A 2 -20.21 11.71 13.46
CA LEU A 2 -19.22 11.97 12.39
C LEU A 2 -17.83 11.35 12.69
N ALA A 3 -17.31 11.50 13.92
CA ALA A 3 -16.01 10.95 14.30
C ALA A 3 -15.93 9.40 14.24
N ILE A 4 -17.04 8.71 14.53
CA ILE A 4 -17.12 7.23 14.44
C ILE A 4 -17.06 6.80 12.97
N ILE A 5 -17.70 7.56 12.07
CA ILE A 5 -17.64 7.32 10.62
C ILE A 5 -16.20 7.51 10.12
N MET A 6 -15.49 8.55 10.56
CA MET A 6 -14.10 8.78 10.18
C MET A 6 -13.16 7.67 10.68
N MET A 7 -13.34 7.16 11.91
CA MET A 7 -12.58 6.00 12.39
C MET A 7 -12.82 4.76 11.54
N PHE A 8 -14.06 4.52 11.10
CA PHE A 8 -14.37 3.40 10.22
C PHE A 8 -13.70 3.55 8.85
N VAL A 9 -13.72 4.76 8.27
CA VAL A 9 -13.04 5.06 7.00
C VAL A 9 -11.54 4.82 7.11
N LEU A 10 -10.90 5.30 8.19
CA LEU A 10 -9.47 5.07 8.44
C LEU A 10 -9.13 3.58 8.59
N GLY A 11 -9.97 2.83 9.30
CA GLY A 11 -9.82 1.38 9.42
C GLY A 11 -9.88 0.66 8.08
N VAL A 12 -10.86 1.00 7.23
CA VAL A 12 -11.00 0.43 5.88
C VAL A 12 -9.81 0.81 4.99
N CYS A 13 -9.36 2.07 5.02
CA CYS A 13 -8.16 2.51 4.28
C CYS A 13 -6.90 1.74 4.70
N GLY A 14 -6.76 1.41 5.99
CA GLY A 14 -5.69 0.58 6.50
C GLY A 14 -5.72 -0.84 5.92
N ILE A 15 -6.90 -1.47 5.91
CA ILE A 15 -7.08 -2.82 5.35
C ILE A 15 -6.78 -2.83 3.84
N ILE A 16 -7.27 -1.83 3.10
CA ILE A 16 -6.99 -1.69 1.66
C ILE A 16 -5.49 -1.53 1.41
N SER A 17 -4.79 -0.76 2.24
CA SER A 17 -3.34 -0.56 2.12
C SER A 17 -2.57 -1.86 2.34
N ILE A 18 -2.94 -2.67 3.34
CA ILE A 18 -2.33 -3.97 3.59
C ILE A 18 -2.60 -4.93 2.42
N GLY A 19 -3.83 -4.95 1.89
CA GLY A 19 -4.19 -5.76 0.72
C GLY A 19 -3.38 -5.37 -0.52
N CYS A 20 -3.24 -4.07 -0.79
CA CYS A 20 -2.43 -3.58 -1.90
C CYS A 20 -0.96 -3.96 -1.75
N PHE A 21 -0.41 -3.84 -0.54
CA PHE A 21 0.96 -4.24 -0.24
C PHE A 21 1.22 -5.72 -0.57
N ILE A 22 0.34 -6.63 -0.10
CA ILE A 22 0.45 -8.06 -0.37
C ILE A 22 0.33 -8.34 -1.88
N MET A 23 -0.62 -7.71 -2.57
CA MET A 23 -0.81 -7.88 -4.01
C MET A 23 0.40 -7.44 -4.83
N VAL A 24 1.08 -6.36 -4.42
CA VAL A 24 2.31 -5.89 -5.06
C VAL A 24 3.45 -6.90 -4.85
N ILE A 25 3.60 -7.45 -3.63
CA ILE A 25 4.61 -8.49 -3.36
C ILE A 25 4.34 -9.75 -4.19
N ILE A 26 3.08 -10.19 -4.29
CA ILE A 26 2.70 -11.34 -5.12
C ILE A 26 3.09 -11.07 -6.58
N LYS A 27 2.80 -9.88 -7.10
CA LYS A 27 3.20 -9.49 -8.46
C LYS A 27 4.72 -9.44 -8.63
N MET A 28 5.49 -9.07 -7.60
CA MET A 28 6.96 -9.12 -7.65
C MET A 28 7.46 -10.56 -7.76
N PHE A 29 6.90 -11.50 -6.98
CA PHE A 29 7.24 -12.92 -7.10
C PHE A 29 6.81 -13.52 -8.44
N GLN A 30 5.67 -13.10 -8.99
CA GLN A 30 5.20 -13.56 -10.31
C GLN A 30 6.05 -13.06 -11.49
N ASN A 31 6.88 -12.03 -11.31
CA ASN A 31 7.70 -11.43 -12.37
C ASN A 31 9.21 -11.67 -12.16
N ASP A 32 9.58 -12.74 -11.47
CA ASP A 32 10.97 -13.14 -11.16
C ASP A 32 11.78 -12.10 -10.35
N GLU A 33 11.12 -11.14 -9.70
CA GLU A 33 11.73 -10.13 -8.83
C GLU A 33 11.72 -10.59 -7.37
N ALA A 34 12.03 -11.87 -7.13
CA ALA A 34 11.99 -12.50 -5.81
C ALA A 34 12.91 -11.79 -4.80
N THR A 35 14.05 -11.27 -5.25
CA THR A 35 14.98 -10.50 -4.42
C THR A 35 14.31 -9.26 -3.83
N LEU A 36 13.53 -8.52 -4.61
CA LEU A 36 12.79 -7.35 -4.12
C LEU A 36 11.66 -7.75 -3.18
N GLY A 37 10.94 -8.83 -3.50
CA GLY A 37 9.91 -9.38 -2.62
C GLY A 37 10.47 -9.75 -1.25
N ILE A 38 11.61 -10.43 -1.20
CA ILE A 38 12.30 -10.82 0.05
C ILE A 38 12.81 -9.58 0.80
N ILE A 39 13.45 -8.63 0.11
CA ILE A 39 13.92 -7.38 0.73
C ILE A 39 12.76 -6.66 1.41
N CYS A 40 11.62 -6.53 0.73
CA CYS A 40 10.42 -5.88 1.25
C CYS A 40 9.84 -6.61 2.47
N LEU A 41 9.84 -7.94 2.46
CA LEU A 41 9.38 -8.78 3.57
C LEU A 41 10.31 -8.65 4.79
N VAL A 42 11.62 -8.62 4.59
CA VAL A 42 12.60 -8.45 5.67
C VAL A 42 12.55 -7.03 6.23
N THR A 43 12.47 -6.01 5.37
CA THR A 43 12.37 -4.61 5.82
C THR A 43 11.00 -4.25 6.41
N ILE A 44 10.01 -5.13 6.35
CA ILE A 44 8.72 -4.94 7.04
C ILE A 44 8.91 -4.81 8.55
N PHE A 45 9.89 -5.56 9.12
CA PHE A 45 10.25 -5.47 10.55
C PHE A 45 10.85 -4.12 10.94
N CYS A 46 11.33 -3.36 9.96
CA CYS A 46 11.89 -2.03 10.16
C CYS A 46 10.89 -0.90 9.83
N ALA A 47 9.60 -1.22 9.63
CA ALA A 47 8.53 -0.31 9.18
C ALA A 47 8.76 0.39 7.83
N ILE A 48 9.95 0.28 7.25
CA ILE A 48 10.35 0.87 5.97
C ILE A 48 9.94 -0.01 4.79
N GLY A 49 9.72 -1.31 5.02
CA GLY A 49 9.33 -2.27 3.97
C GLY A 49 8.08 -1.87 3.20
N GLY A 50 7.09 -1.28 3.89
CA GLY A 50 5.89 -0.70 3.26
C GLY A 50 6.22 0.39 2.24
N LEU A 51 7.12 1.31 2.61
CA LEU A 51 7.53 2.42 1.77
C LEU A 51 8.36 1.96 0.57
N ILE A 52 9.31 1.03 0.79
CA ILE A 52 10.13 0.47 -0.29
C ILE A 52 9.23 -0.26 -1.29
N THR A 53 8.30 -1.09 -0.81
CA THR A 53 7.35 -1.81 -1.67
C THR A 53 6.48 -0.86 -2.47
N PHE A 54 6.03 0.24 -1.84
CA PHE A 54 5.24 1.26 -2.51
C PHE A 54 6.03 1.94 -3.64
N VAL A 55 7.25 2.39 -3.36
CA VAL A 55 8.12 3.06 -4.35
C VAL A 55 8.48 2.08 -5.47
N MET A 56 8.94 0.87 -5.14
CA MET A 56 9.32 -0.13 -6.12
C MET A 56 8.13 -0.61 -6.96
N GLY A 57 6.94 -0.70 -6.36
CA GLY A 57 5.69 -0.99 -7.06
C GLY A 57 5.33 0.08 -8.10
N TRP A 58 5.62 1.36 -7.82
CA TRP A 58 5.45 2.45 -8.79
C TRP A 58 6.55 2.47 -9.86
N VAL A 59 7.81 2.32 -9.45
CA VAL A 59 8.96 2.30 -10.37
C VAL A 59 8.83 1.17 -11.41
N LYS A 60 8.31 0.02 -10.99
CA LYS A 60 8.08 -1.14 -11.86
C LYS A 60 6.59 -1.34 -12.19
N ALA A 61 5.76 -0.30 -12.11
CA ALA A 61 4.30 -0.42 -12.28
C ALA A 61 3.88 -1.03 -13.62
N ASP A 62 4.56 -0.66 -14.71
CA ASP A 62 4.28 -1.21 -16.03
C ASP A 62 4.80 -2.64 -16.18
N LYS A 63 5.99 -2.95 -15.63
CA LYS A 63 6.56 -4.32 -15.64
C LYS A 63 5.72 -5.31 -14.83
N LEU A 64 5.27 -4.89 -13.65
CA LEU A 64 4.45 -5.71 -12.74
C LEU A 64 2.97 -5.74 -13.13
N GLN A 65 2.56 -4.93 -14.13
CA GLN A 65 1.16 -4.59 -14.43
C GLN A 65 0.38 -4.21 -13.15
N ALA A 66 1.06 -3.55 -12.20
CA ALA A 66 0.53 -3.24 -10.87
C ALA A 66 -0.09 -1.84 -10.82
N ARG A 67 -0.10 -1.10 -11.93
CA ARG A 67 -0.52 0.31 -12.00
C ARG A 67 -1.91 0.57 -11.41
N GLN A 68 -2.88 -0.32 -11.64
CA GLN A 68 -4.21 -0.22 -11.04
C GLN A 68 -4.17 -0.39 -9.51
N ILE A 69 -3.42 -1.37 -9.01
CA ILE A 69 -3.26 -1.64 -7.58
C ILE A 69 -2.54 -0.47 -6.90
N MET A 70 -1.49 0.06 -7.53
CA MET A 70 -0.76 1.24 -7.03
C MET A 70 -1.64 2.49 -7.01
N GLY A 71 -2.52 2.67 -8.00
CA GLY A 71 -3.51 3.74 -8.01
C GLY A 71 -4.50 3.65 -6.86
N ILE A 72 -5.06 2.45 -6.61
CA ILE A 72 -5.96 2.20 -5.48
C ILE A 72 -5.24 2.46 -4.15
N TRP A 73 -4.01 1.97 -4.01
CA TRP A 73 -3.23 2.14 -2.79
C TRP A 73 -2.94 3.62 -2.51
N THR A 74 -2.52 4.38 -3.53
CA THR A 74 -2.29 5.83 -3.42
C THR A 74 -3.59 6.56 -3.07
N GLY A 75 -4.71 6.19 -3.71
CA GLY A 75 -6.02 6.75 -3.41
C GLY A 75 -6.46 6.48 -1.97
N ALA A 76 -6.24 5.28 -1.45
CA ALA A 76 -6.54 4.93 -0.06
C ALA A 76 -5.73 5.77 0.94
N ILE A 77 -4.45 6.01 0.66
CA ILE A 77 -3.60 6.89 1.48
C ILE A 77 -4.12 8.32 1.45
N VAL A 78 -4.45 8.85 0.27
CA VAL A 78 -4.96 10.22 0.11
C VAL A 78 -6.30 10.39 0.83
N VAL A 79 -7.24 9.45 0.68
CA VAL A 79 -8.53 9.47 1.38
C VAL A 79 -8.32 9.39 2.90
N GLY A 80 -7.42 8.53 3.37
CA GLY A 80 -7.08 8.44 4.79
C GLY A 80 -6.46 9.75 5.33
N MET A 81 -5.62 10.41 4.53
CA MET A 81 -5.03 11.70 4.89
C MET A 81 -6.09 12.79 4.99
N ILE A 82 -6.99 12.91 4.01
CA ILE A 82 -8.11 13.86 4.03
C ILE A 82 -9.03 13.59 5.22
N ALA A 83 -9.38 12.34 5.48
CA ALA A 83 -10.21 11.95 6.62
C ALA A 83 -9.53 12.32 7.95
N SER A 84 -8.21 12.18 8.05
CA SER A 84 -7.44 12.57 9.24
C SER A 84 -7.45 14.08 9.46
N PHE A 85 -7.27 14.87 8.39
CA PHE A 85 -7.33 16.34 8.47
C PHE A 85 -8.73 16.86 8.81
N LEU A 86 -9.79 16.21 8.31
CA LEU A 86 -11.18 16.57 8.62
C LEU A 86 -11.64 16.10 10.00
N ALA A 87 -10.91 15.18 10.63
CA ALA A 87 -11.21 14.65 11.95
C ALA A 87 -10.49 15.40 13.10
N GLN A 88 -9.50 16.25 12.78
CA GLN A 88 -8.91 17.23 13.72
C GLN A 88 -9.87 18.40 13.96
#